data_AF-A0A2A2HQC3-F1
#
_entry.id   AF-A0A2A2HQC3-F1
#
_cell.length_a   1.000
_cell.length_b   1.000
_cell.length_c   1.000
_cell.angle_alpha   90.00
_cell.angle_beta   90.00
_cell.angle_gamma   90.00
#
_symmetry.space_group_name_H-M   'P 1'
#
loop_
_entity.id
_entity.type
_entity.pdbx_description
1 polymer ?
#
loop_
_entity_poly.entity_id
_entity_poly.type
_entity_poly.pdbx_seq_one_letter_code
_entity_poly.pdbx_strand_id
1 'polypeptide(L)'
;MIILTADETMMSRYRGGIFLGFSTCSPKGILPDWLYFAAFAPPVQRSKGRAVTADFGLRVLEASLLNNGFSEEEVAIVHPRDMKKMIGPDTKIIAIGAHDPLGINPPTSTFVDMVRTGPPYNRIKFLELLDTLSKMNVKVVVGGKGAWQVADPVIMDKLGIDYVHLGEGKISVPRMFRSIVNGEDVPRVVTGEDVPVEVIPKILGPTTHGLVEISRGCCRGCAFCTPGRYKPFGPVRSG
;
A
#
# COMPACT_ATOMS: atom_id res chain seq x y z
N MET A 1 -8.47 -10.75 -13.05
CA MET A 1 -8.31 -9.34 -12.63
C MET A 1 -7.56 -9.25 -11.30
N ILE A 2 -6.65 -8.29 -11.18
CA ILE A 2 -5.83 -7.92 -10.04
C ILE A 2 -6.21 -6.48 -9.67
N ILE A 3 -6.66 -6.27 -8.45
CA ILE A 3 -6.99 -4.94 -7.94
C ILE A 3 -5.85 -4.46 -7.06
N LEU A 4 -5.31 -3.28 -7.38
CA LEU A 4 -4.41 -2.55 -6.52
C LEU A 4 -5.22 -1.50 -5.75
N THR A 5 -5.03 -1.40 -4.44
CA THR A 5 -5.75 -0.44 -3.60
C THR A 5 -4.88 -0.02 -2.41
N ALA A 6 -5.39 0.91 -1.63
CA ALA A 6 -4.87 1.26 -0.32
C ALA A 6 -6.03 1.64 0.58
N ASP A 7 -5.79 1.80 1.88
CA ASP A 7 -6.82 2.30 2.76
C ASP A 7 -7.25 3.73 2.37
N GLU A 8 -8.42 4.14 2.85
CA GLU A 8 -9.04 5.40 2.46
C GLU A 8 -8.16 6.62 2.73
N THR A 9 -7.30 6.57 3.76
CA THR A 9 -6.39 7.66 4.06
C THR A 9 -5.32 7.80 2.97
N MET A 10 -4.80 6.71 2.43
CA MET A 10 -3.81 6.76 1.35
C MET A 10 -4.42 7.10 -0.02
N MET A 11 -5.74 6.98 -0.17
CA MET A 11 -6.45 7.30 -1.41
C MET A 11 -7.22 8.62 -1.33
N SER A 12 -6.67 9.59 -0.58
CA SER A 12 -7.19 10.96 -0.45
C SER A 12 -6.27 12.01 -1.08
N ARG A 13 -6.85 13.05 -1.67
CA ARG A 13 -6.12 14.17 -2.32
C ARG A 13 -5.52 15.17 -1.34
N TYR A 14 -6.00 15.16 -0.10
CA TYR A 14 -5.58 16.10 0.95
C TYR A 14 -5.61 17.58 0.51
N ARG A 15 -6.58 17.94 -0.34
CA ARG A 15 -6.70 19.27 -0.98
C ARG A 15 -5.40 19.78 -1.64
N GLY A 16 -4.55 18.86 -2.11
CA GLY A 16 -3.25 19.17 -2.72
C GLY A 16 -2.10 19.29 -1.71
N GLY A 17 -2.36 19.37 -0.41
CA GLY A 17 -1.33 19.46 0.62
C GLY A 17 -0.80 18.09 1.02
N ILE A 18 0.40 17.71 0.57
CA ILE A 18 1.01 16.41 0.92
C ILE A 18 1.14 16.20 2.43
N PHE A 19 1.52 17.24 3.18
CA PHE A 19 1.68 17.16 4.63
C PHE A 19 0.36 17.09 5.40
N LEU A 20 -0.77 17.47 4.79
CA LEU A 20 -2.08 17.26 5.40
C LEU A 20 -2.39 15.76 5.55
N GLY A 21 -1.66 14.88 4.85
CA GLY A 21 -1.67 13.44 5.07
C GLY A 21 -1.41 13.03 6.52
N PHE A 22 -0.53 13.74 7.23
CA PHE A 22 -0.24 13.48 8.64
C PHE A 22 -1.45 13.66 9.55
N SER A 23 -2.46 14.44 9.14
CA SER A 23 -3.67 14.58 9.95
C SER A 23 -4.41 13.26 10.16
N THR A 24 -4.18 12.24 9.32
CA THR A 24 -4.78 10.90 9.47
C THR A 24 -4.12 10.03 10.53
N CYS A 25 -2.99 10.49 11.06
CA CYS A 25 -2.37 9.96 12.26
C CYS A 25 -3.16 10.35 13.53
N SER A 26 -4.03 11.37 13.43
CA SER A 26 -4.85 11.82 14.55
C SER A 26 -5.85 10.75 14.97
N PRO A 27 -6.12 10.62 16.28
CA PRO A 27 -7.10 9.70 16.78
C PRO A 27 -8.54 10.15 16.45
N LYS A 28 -9.41 9.16 16.27
CA LYS A 28 -10.85 9.40 16.20
C LYS A 28 -11.34 10.07 17.48
N GLY A 29 -12.40 10.88 17.38
CA GLY A 29 -13.04 11.54 18.51
C GLY A 29 -12.75 13.04 18.65
N ILE A 30 -11.82 13.59 17.87
CA ILE A 30 -11.60 15.05 17.80
C ILE A 30 -12.72 15.73 16.99
N LEU A 31 -13.08 15.14 15.84
CA LEU A 31 -14.13 15.62 14.95
C LEU A 31 -15.01 14.45 14.48
N PRO A 32 -16.26 14.69 14.08
CA PRO A 32 -17.04 13.71 13.34
C PRO A 32 -16.33 13.28 12.05
N ASP A 33 -16.29 11.98 11.76
CA ASP A 33 -15.53 11.42 10.64
C ASP A 33 -15.91 12.05 9.29
N TRP A 34 -17.19 12.27 9.04
CA TRP A 34 -17.67 12.88 7.79
C TRP A 34 -17.08 14.29 7.59
N LEU A 35 -16.96 15.06 8.68
CA LEU A 35 -16.42 16.42 8.66
C LEU A 35 -14.91 16.38 8.45
N TYR A 36 -14.22 15.47 9.16
CA TYR A 36 -12.79 15.27 9.00
C TYR A 36 -12.40 14.92 7.55
N PHE A 37 -13.05 13.91 6.95
CA PHE A 37 -12.75 13.50 5.57
C PHE A 37 -13.19 14.54 4.53
N ALA A 38 -14.25 15.32 4.78
CA ALA A 38 -14.65 16.40 3.88
C ALA A 38 -13.68 17.61 3.93
N ALA A 39 -13.18 17.93 5.12
CA ALA A 39 -12.29 19.07 5.33
C ALA A 39 -10.84 18.73 4.94
N PHE A 40 -10.28 17.65 5.46
CA PHE A 40 -8.84 17.38 5.41
C PHE A 40 -8.46 16.32 4.37
N ALA A 41 -9.25 15.25 4.23
CA ALA A 41 -8.87 14.07 3.45
C ALA A 41 -9.92 13.69 2.38
N PRO A 42 -10.30 14.59 1.44
CA PRO A 42 -11.26 14.25 0.40
C PRO A 42 -10.70 13.17 -0.53
N PRO A 43 -11.52 12.21 -1.01
CA PRO A 43 -11.05 11.08 -1.80
C PRO A 43 -10.47 11.51 -3.15
N VAL A 44 -9.60 10.68 -3.74
CA VAL A 44 -9.15 10.86 -5.12
C VAL A 44 -10.32 10.82 -6.12
N GLN A 45 -10.12 11.47 -7.26
CA GLN A 45 -11.07 11.38 -8.36
C GLN A 45 -11.12 9.94 -8.88
N ARG A 46 -12.33 9.53 -9.29
CA ARG A 46 -12.62 8.17 -9.72
C ARG A 46 -13.38 8.23 -11.03
N SER A 47 -12.93 7.45 -12.01
CA SER A 47 -13.57 7.33 -13.32
C SER A 47 -13.79 5.86 -13.63
N LYS A 48 -15.03 5.48 -13.93
CA LYS A 48 -15.42 4.07 -14.20
C LYS A 48 -14.91 3.09 -13.12
N GLY A 49 -14.98 3.49 -11.85
CA GLY A 49 -14.51 2.69 -10.71
C GLY A 49 -12.98 2.63 -10.50
N ARG A 50 -12.19 3.25 -11.39
CA ARG A 50 -10.72 3.32 -11.29
C ARG A 50 -10.28 4.66 -10.71
N ALA A 51 -9.22 4.63 -9.91
CA ALA A 51 -8.61 5.84 -9.35
C ALA A 51 -7.83 6.61 -10.43
N VAL A 52 -8.14 7.90 -10.59
CA VAL A 52 -7.43 8.78 -11.53
C VAL A 52 -6.02 9.07 -11.05
N THR A 53 -5.84 9.33 -9.75
CA THR A 53 -4.53 9.46 -9.10
C THR A 53 -4.38 8.42 -7.99
N ALA A 54 -3.16 7.98 -7.73
CA ALA A 54 -2.87 7.02 -6.68
C ALA A 54 -1.54 7.33 -5.97
N ASP A 55 -1.27 6.63 -4.87
CA ASP A 55 0.05 6.66 -4.24
C ASP A 55 1.15 6.22 -5.22
N PHE A 56 2.35 6.77 -5.07
CA PHE A 56 3.49 6.47 -5.94
C PHE A 56 3.79 4.97 -5.99
N GLY A 57 3.75 4.28 -4.83
CA GLY A 57 4.01 2.85 -4.78
C GLY A 57 3.02 2.02 -5.61
N LEU A 58 1.73 2.40 -5.60
CA LEU A 58 0.72 1.72 -6.41
C LEU A 58 0.92 1.95 -7.91
N ARG A 59 1.30 3.17 -8.33
CA ARG A 59 1.60 3.48 -9.74
C ARG A 59 2.84 2.76 -10.24
N VAL A 60 3.86 2.61 -9.39
CA VAL A 60 5.05 1.82 -9.73
C VAL A 60 4.70 0.34 -9.87
N LEU A 61 3.86 -0.22 -8.98
CA LEU A 61 3.42 -1.60 -9.10
C LEU A 61 2.54 -1.83 -10.33
N GLU A 62 1.61 -0.91 -10.63
CA GLU A 62 0.81 -0.94 -11.86
C GLU A 62 1.72 -1.02 -13.09
N ALA A 63 2.68 -0.10 -13.22
CA ALA A 63 3.64 -0.10 -14.33
C ALA A 63 4.52 -1.36 -14.35
N SER A 64 4.90 -1.88 -13.18
CA SER A 64 5.70 -3.11 -13.06
C SER A 64 4.92 -4.33 -13.56
N LEU A 65 3.63 -4.44 -13.23
CA LEU A 65 2.78 -5.53 -13.70
C LEU A 65 2.60 -5.47 -15.22
N LEU A 66 2.29 -4.28 -15.76
CA LEU A 66 2.10 -4.10 -17.20
C LEU A 66 3.39 -4.44 -17.99
N ASN A 67 4.55 -3.97 -17.53
CA ASN A 67 5.84 -4.32 -18.13
C ASN A 67 6.18 -5.81 -18.06
N ASN A 68 5.55 -6.56 -17.16
CA ASN A 68 5.75 -8.00 -17.02
C ASN A 68 4.65 -8.81 -17.72
N GLY A 69 3.86 -8.21 -18.62
CA GLY A 69 2.93 -8.92 -19.49
C GLY A 69 1.51 -9.09 -18.96
N PHE A 70 1.15 -8.42 -17.86
CA PHE A 70 -0.27 -8.23 -17.52
C PHE A 70 -0.88 -7.13 -18.41
N SER A 71 -2.16 -7.24 -18.74
CA SER A 71 -2.85 -6.22 -19.56
C SER A 71 -3.49 -5.11 -18.70
N GLU A 72 -3.85 -3.98 -19.32
CA GLU A 72 -4.53 -2.86 -18.63
C GLU A 72 -5.91 -3.24 -18.10
N GLU A 73 -6.56 -4.21 -18.75
CA GLU A 73 -7.84 -4.79 -18.32
C GLU A 73 -7.67 -5.70 -17.11
N GLU A 74 -6.51 -6.35 -16.99
CA GLU A 74 -6.21 -7.27 -15.88
C GLU A 74 -5.84 -6.54 -14.60
N VAL A 75 -5.25 -5.34 -14.67
CA VAL A 75 -4.74 -4.61 -13.49
C VAL A 75 -5.50 -3.31 -13.31
N ALA A 76 -6.15 -3.10 -12.16
CA ALA A 76 -6.90 -1.87 -11.88
C ALA A 76 -6.54 -1.28 -10.52
N ILE A 77 -6.23 0.02 -10.47
CA ILE A 77 -6.18 0.75 -9.20
C ILE A 77 -7.59 1.20 -8.82
N VAL A 78 -8.09 0.73 -7.68
CA VAL A 78 -9.47 0.95 -7.22
C VAL A 78 -9.48 1.60 -5.85
N HIS A 79 -10.34 2.60 -5.67
CA HIS A 79 -10.56 3.23 -4.38
C HIS A 79 -11.34 2.30 -3.44
N PRO A 80 -11.04 2.23 -2.13
CA PRO A 80 -11.69 1.30 -1.19
C PRO A 80 -13.22 1.42 -1.16
N ARG A 81 -13.74 2.64 -1.35
CA ARG A 81 -15.20 2.91 -1.47
C ARG A 81 -15.89 2.24 -2.67
N ASP A 82 -15.17 1.80 -3.70
CA ASP A 82 -15.74 1.17 -4.90
C ASP A 82 -15.45 -0.33 -5.01
N MET A 83 -14.78 -0.92 -4.02
CA MET A 83 -14.39 -2.34 -4.03
C MET A 83 -15.60 -3.26 -4.24
N LYS A 84 -16.72 -3.00 -3.55
CA LYS A 84 -17.95 -3.79 -3.69
C LYS A 84 -18.53 -3.81 -5.12
N LYS A 85 -18.22 -2.78 -5.92
CA LYS A 85 -18.71 -2.66 -7.31
C LYS A 85 -17.71 -3.23 -8.31
N MET A 86 -16.41 -3.12 -8.01
CA MET A 86 -15.34 -3.53 -8.91
C MET A 86 -14.96 -5.00 -8.77
N ILE A 87 -15.11 -5.58 -7.57
CA ILE A 87 -14.80 -6.99 -7.35
C ILE A 87 -15.89 -7.84 -8.02
N GLY A 88 -15.48 -8.58 -9.05
CA GLY A 88 -16.28 -9.60 -9.72
C GLY A 88 -15.68 -11.01 -9.59
N PRO A 89 -16.34 -12.03 -10.15
CA PRO A 89 -15.91 -13.44 -10.11
C PRO A 89 -14.49 -13.69 -10.63
N ASP A 90 -14.02 -12.84 -11.56
CA ASP A 90 -12.69 -12.95 -12.16
C ASP A 90 -11.60 -12.25 -11.34
N THR A 91 -11.94 -11.65 -10.21
CA THR A 91 -10.98 -11.02 -9.30
C THR A 91 -10.20 -12.11 -8.57
N LYS A 92 -8.90 -12.20 -8.84
CA LYS A 92 -8.03 -13.21 -8.23
C LYS A 92 -7.27 -12.66 -7.03
N ILE A 93 -6.79 -11.42 -7.16
CA ILE A 93 -5.90 -10.78 -6.18
C ILE A 93 -6.39 -9.38 -5.85
N ILE A 94 -6.35 -9.03 -4.57
CA ILE A 94 -6.45 -7.65 -4.09
C ILE A 94 -5.16 -7.33 -3.34
N ALA A 95 -4.38 -6.41 -3.88
CA ALA A 95 -3.13 -5.96 -3.32
C ALA A 95 -3.30 -4.59 -2.65
N ILE A 96 -3.01 -4.52 -1.36
CA ILE A 96 -3.17 -3.32 -0.54
C ILE A 96 -1.80 -2.73 -0.26
N GLY A 97 -1.56 -1.51 -0.74
CA GLY A 97 -0.43 -0.70 -0.31
C GLY A 97 -0.71 -0.08 1.06
N ALA A 98 0.09 -0.41 2.07
CA ALA A 98 -0.07 0.04 3.44
C ALA A 98 1.15 0.84 3.92
N HIS A 99 0.90 2.01 4.52
CA HIS A 99 1.94 2.85 5.10
C HIS A 99 2.13 2.64 6.61
N ASP A 100 1.02 2.55 7.35
CA ASP A 100 1.00 2.35 8.80
C ASP A 100 -0.28 1.59 9.22
N PRO A 101 -0.44 0.32 8.79
CA PRO A 101 -1.70 -0.42 8.91
C PRO A 101 -2.17 -0.65 10.35
N LEU A 102 -1.24 -0.75 11.31
CA LEU A 102 -1.57 -0.91 12.73
C LEU A 102 -1.53 0.41 13.52
N GLY A 103 -1.16 1.52 12.89
CA GLY A 103 -1.11 2.83 13.53
C GLY A 103 -0.03 2.93 14.61
N ILE A 104 1.09 2.23 14.45
CA ILE A 104 2.15 2.12 15.47
C ILE A 104 3.42 2.88 15.08
N ASN A 105 3.46 3.53 13.91
CA ASN A 105 4.61 4.34 13.53
C ASN A 105 4.75 5.57 14.45
N PRO A 106 5.96 6.15 14.58
CA PRO A 106 6.23 7.24 15.53
C PRO A 106 5.30 8.46 15.42
N PRO A 107 4.95 8.97 14.22
CA PRO A 107 4.00 10.08 14.12
C PRO A 107 2.63 9.71 14.73
N THR A 108 2.12 8.54 14.36
CA THR A 108 0.79 8.06 14.77
C THR A 108 0.70 7.83 16.28
N SER A 109 1.64 7.08 16.85
CA SER A 109 1.72 6.86 18.29
C SER A 109 1.83 8.18 19.07
N THR A 110 2.65 9.12 18.59
CA THR A 110 2.77 10.46 19.21
C THR A 110 1.44 11.23 19.23
N PHE A 111 0.71 11.27 18.10
CA PHE A 111 -0.60 11.95 18.05
C PHE A 111 -1.65 11.28 18.94
N VAL A 112 -1.68 9.95 18.94
CA VAL A 112 -2.60 9.16 19.78
C VAL A 112 -2.30 9.37 21.26
N ASP A 113 -1.03 9.34 21.66
CA ASP A 113 -0.60 9.53 23.05
C ASP A 113 -0.82 10.96 23.55
N MET A 114 -0.74 11.95 22.66
CA MET A 114 -0.98 13.36 23.00
C MET A 114 -2.47 13.64 23.25
N VAL A 115 -3.36 13.07 22.44
CA VAL A 115 -4.79 13.40 22.47
C VAL A 115 -5.61 12.40 23.29
N ARG A 116 -5.18 11.13 23.39
CA ARG A 116 -5.76 10.06 24.22
C ARG A 116 -7.26 9.80 24.04
N THR A 117 -7.82 10.03 22.85
CA THR A 117 -9.27 9.83 22.61
C THR A 117 -9.63 8.47 22.00
N GLY A 118 -8.78 7.89 21.15
CA GLY A 118 -9.14 6.68 20.41
C GLY A 118 -8.06 6.22 19.42
N PRO A 119 -8.36 5.21 18.59
CA PRO A 119 -7.43 4.75 17.56
C PRO A 119 -7.29 5.76 16.40
N PRO A 120 -6.15 5.76 15.70
CA PRO A 120 -5.87 6.66 14.59
C PRO A 120 -6.63 6.27 13.31
N TYR A 121 -6.93 7.25 12.46
CA TYR A 121 -7.75 7.03 11.25
C TYR A 121 -7.13 6.02 10.28
N ASN A 122 -5.82 6.07 10.07
CA ASN A 122 -5.10 5.12 9.19
C ASN A 122 -5.35 3.65 9.59
N ARG A 123 -5.24 3.32 10.88
CA ARG A 123 -5.53 1.97 11.40
C ARG A 123 -6.99 1.60 11.18
N ILE A 124 -7.92 2.49 11.54
CA ILE A 124 -9.36 2.22 11.40
C ILE A 124 -9.71 1.93 9.94
N LYS A 125 -9.25 2.77 9.01
CA LYS A 125 -9.55 2.64 7.58
C LYS A 125 -8.92 1.42 6.94
N PHE A 126 -7.73 1.02 7.40
CA PHE A 126 -7.12 -0.23 6.99
C PHE A 126 -7.96 -1.45 7.45
N LEU A 127 -8.40 -1.46 8.71
CA LEU A 127 -9.24 -2.54 9.24
C LEU A 127 -10.64 -2.58 8.59
N GLU A 128 -11.25 -1.43 8.31
CA GLU A 128 -12.53 -1.34 7.57
C GLU A 128 -12.42 -1.91 6.14
N LEU A 129 -11.29 -1.66 5.48
CA LEU A 129 -11.01 -2.24 4.17
C LEU A 129 -10.91 -3.76 4.27
N LEU A 130 -10.13 -4.29 5.22
CA LEU A 130 -10.02 -5.74 5.42
C LEU A 130 -11.34 -6.40 5.80
N ASP A 131 -12.16 -5.80 6.67
CA ASP A 131 -13.49 -6.30 6.99
C ASP A 131 -14.38 -6.38 5.73
N THR A 132 -14.29 -5.40 4.84
CA THR A 132 -15.01 -5.42 3.56
C THR A 132 -14.56 -6.60 2.69
N LEU A 133 -13.26 -6.89 2.66
CA LEU A 133 -12.69 -7.97 1.86
C LEU A 133 -12.90 -9.36 2.48
N SER A 134 -12.99 -9.47 3.80
CA SER A 134 -13.23 -10.75 4.51
C SER A 134 -14.54 -11.43 4.09
N LYS A 135 -15.49 -10.64 3.57
CA LYS A 135 -16.80 -11.08 3.07
C LYS A 135 -16.74 -11.55 1.62
N MET A 136 -15.56 -11.58 1.02
CA MET A 136 -15.32 -11.83 -0.40
C MET A 136 -14.30 -12.96 -0.57
N ASN A 137 -14.52 -13.82 -1.56
CA ASN A 137 -13.61 -14.94 -1.83
C ASN A 137 -12.46 -14.51 -2.76
N VAL A 138 -11.52 -13.75 -2.22
CA VAL A 138 -10.40 -13.14 -2.96
C VAL A 138 -9.10 -13.27 -2.18
N LYS A 139 -7.96 -13.38 -2.88
CA LYS A 139 -6.65 -13.42 -2.23
C LYS A 139 -6.18 -12.01 -1.86
N VAL A 140 -5.87 -11.79 -0.59
CA VAL A 140 -5.42 -10.50 -0.07
C VAL A 140 -3.90 -10.50 0.08
N VAL A 141 -3.26 -9.55 -0.61
CA VAL A 141 -1.81 -9.31 -0.49
C VAL A 141 -1.60 -7.94 0.13
N VAL A 142 -0.78 -7.83 1.18
CA VAL A 142 -0.41 -6.55 1.78
C VAL A 142 1.04 -6.23 1.49
N GLY A 143 1.31 -5.04 0.96
CA GLY A 143 2.65 -4.54 0.69
C GLY A 143 2.82 -3.09 1.11
N GLY A 144 3.95 -2.49 0.78
CA GLY A 144 4.25 -1.09 1.10
C GLY A 144 5.09 -0.91 2.37
N LYS A 145 5.34 0.35 2.73
CA LYS A 145 6.32 0.74 3.76
C LYS A 145 5.96 0.22 5.17
N GLY A 146 4.68 0.01 5.44
CA GLY A 146 4.15 -0.49 6.71
C GLY A 146 3.85 -1.99 6.73
N ALA A 147 4.12 -2.74 5.64
CA ALA A 147 3.75 -4.15 5.53
C ALA A 147 4.37 -5.04 6.62
N TRP A 148 5.56 -4.67 7.13
CA TRP A 148 6.23 -5.38 8.22
C TRP A 148 5.39 -5.49 9.50
N GLN A 149 4.46 -4.55 9.72
CA GLN A 149 3.60 -4.54 10.90
C GLN A 149 2.61 -5.72 10.93
N VAL A 150 2.31 -6.29 9.76
CA VAL A 150 1.35 -7.40 9.60
C VAL A 150 2.00 -8.68 9.10
N ALA A 151 3.34 -8.75 9.05
CA ALA A 151 4.08 -9.89 8.50
C ALA A 151 4.18 -11.10 9.46
N ASP A 152 3.53 -11.05 10.62
CA ASP A 152 3.44 -12.17 11.54
C ASP A 152 2.24 -13.07 11.18
N PRO A 153 2.42 -14.40 11.01
CA PRO A 153 1.34 -15.29 10.60
C PRO A 153 0.09 -15.25 11.49
N VAL A 154 0.24 -15.04 12.80
CA VAL A 154 -0.90 -14.94 13.72
C VAL A 154 -1.70 -13.67 13.46
N ILE A 155 -1.00 -12.56 13.17
CA ILE A 155 -1.64 -11.30 12.78
C ILE A 155 -2.31 -11.45 11.41
N MET A 156 -1.63 -12.08 10.46
CA MET A 156 -2.17 -12.33 9.12
C MET A 156 -3.49 -13.12 9.18
N ASP A 157 -3.53 -14.20 9.94
CA ASP A 157 -4.73 -15.04 10.09
C ASP A 157 -5.88 -14.25 10.75
N LYS A 158 -5.57 -13.49 11.80
CA LYS A 158 -6.56 -12.65 12.49
C LYS A 158 -7.16 -11.58 11.58
N LEU A 159 -6.38 -11.09 10.62
CA LEU A 159 -6.76 -10.01 9.71
C LEU A 159 -7.25 -10.49 8.34
N GLY A 160 -7.25 -11.80 8.09
CA GLY A 160 -7.65 -12.37 6.78
C GLY A 160 -6.68 -12.02 5.66
N ILE A 161 -5.38 -11.93 5.95
CA ILE A 161 -4.33 -11.64 4.97
C ILE A 161 -3.69 -12.96 4.52
N ASP A 162 -3.78 -13.26 3.21
CA ASP A 162 -3.16 -14.47 2.66
C ASP A 162 -1.64 -14.30 2.55
N TYR A 163 -1.20 -13.15 2.02
CA TYR A 163 0.21 -12.88 1.76
C TYR A 163 0.68 -11.48 2.16
N VAL A 164 1.94 -11.37 2.55
CA VAL A 164 2.62 -10.11 2.82
C VAL A 164 3.89 -10.00 1.96
N HIS A 165 4.03 -8.87 1.28
CA HIS A 165 5.23 -8.54 0.52
C HIS A 165 6.05 -7.48 1.27
N LEU A 166 7.30 -7.81 1.57
CA LEU A 166 8.29 -6.94 2.18
C LEU A 166 9.34 -6.55 1.16
N GLY A 167 9.93 -5.36 1.27
CA GLY A 167 11.03 -5.00 0.38
C GLY A 167 10.57 -4.34 -0.92
N GLU A 168 11.43 -4.40 -1.94
CA GLU A 168 11.12 -3.88 -3.27
C GLU A 168 10.27 -4.86 -4.10
N GLY A 169 9.12 -4.40 -4.57
CA GLY A 169 8.15 -5.25 -5.27
C GLY A 169 8.27 -5.29 -6.79
N LYS A 170 9.10 -4.45 -7.43
CA LYS A 170 9.03 -4.23 -8.89
C LYS A 170 9.27 -5.51 -9.73
N ILE A 171 10.11 -6.42 -9.24
CA ILE A 171 10.40 -7.72 -9.88
C ILE A 171 9.61 -8.86 -9.21
N SER A 172 9.61 -8.88 -7.88
CA SER A 172 9.09 -9.99 -7.09
C SER A 172 7.56 -10.03 -7.04
N VAL A 173 6.87 -8.88 -7.06
CA VAL A 173 5.39 -8.82 -7.05
C VAL A 173 4.79 -9.36 -8.35
N PRO A 174 5.24 -8.96 -9.56
CA PRO A 174 4.74 -9.58 -10.79
C PRO A 174 4.92 -11.10 -10.84
N ARG A 175 6.07 -11.61 -10.37
CA ARG A 175 6.34 -13.05 -10.27
C ARG A 175 5.37 -13.72 -9.28
N MET A 176 5.24 -13.16 -8.09
CA MET A 176 4.34 -13.62 -7.05
C MET A 176 2.88 -13.66 -7.53
N PHE A 177 2.42 -12.61 -8.20
CA PHE A 177 1.04 -12.53 -8.70
C PHE A 177 0.77 -13.55 -9.80
N ARG A 178 1.75 -13.80 -10.68
CA ARG A 178 1.65 -14.87 -11.67
C ARG A 178 1.50 -16.24 -11.01
N SER A 179 2.34 -16.55 -10.03
CA SER A 179 2.26 -17.81 -9.28
C SER A 179 0.91 -17.96 -8.57
N ILE A 180 0.41 -16.91 -7.90
CA ILE A 180 -0.92 -16.93 -7.26
C ILE A 180 -2.04 -17.16 -8.29
N VAL A 181 -2.00 -16.48 -9.45
CA VAL A 181 -3.01 -16.64 -10.50
C VAL A 181 -2.99 -18.05 -11.10
N ASN A 182 -1.80 -18.66 -11.22
CA ASN A 182 -1.63 -20.02 -11.71
C ASN A 182 -1.98 -21.12 -10.68
N GLY A 183 -2.26 -20.75 -9.43
CA GLY A 183 -2.51 -21.70 -8.35
C GLY A 183 -1.25 -22.42 -7.86
N GLU A 184 -0.08 -21.84 -8.09
CA GLU A 184 1.20 -22.34 -7.55
C GLU A 184 1.32 -22.01 -6.06
N ASP A 185 2.14 -22.78 -5.34
CA ASP A 185 2.41 -22.52 -3.93
C ASP A 185 3.36 -21.32 -3.78
N VAL A 186 2.99 -20.39 -2.90
CA VAL A 186 3.72 -19.13 -2.68
C VAL A 186 3.90 -18.94 -1.18
N PRO A 187 5.12 -18.60 -0.71
CA PRO A 187 5.33 -18.30 0.70
C PRO A 187 4.41 -17.17 1.17
N ARG A 188 3.80 -17.33 2.36
CA ARG A 188 2.92 -16.31 2.95
C ARG A 188 3.61 -14.96 3.14
N VAL A 189 4.90 -14.96 3.43
CA VAL A 189 5.70 -13.73 3.53
C VAL A 189 6.81 -13.80 2.48
N VAL A 190 6.75 -12.90 1.50
CA VAL A 190 7.73 -12.79 0.42
C VAL A 190 8.58 -11.54 0.65
N THR A 191 9.90 -11.72 0.68
CA THR A 191 10.83 -10.58 0.74
C THR A 191 11.38 -10.33 -0.66
N GLY A 192 11.20 -9.12 -1.16
CA GLY A 192 11.68 -8.65 -2.44
C GLY A 192 13.21 -8.51 -2.46
N GLU A 193 13.77 -8.77 -3.63
CA GLU A 193 15.18 -8.56 -3.96
C GLU A 193 15.50 -7.08 -4.26
N ASP A 194 16.79 -6.72 -4.18
CA ASP A 194 17.25 -5.41 -4.63
C ASP A 194 17.00 -5.27 -6.14
N VAL A 195 16.36 -4.17 -6.55
CA VAL A 195 15.97 -3.96 -7.95
C VAL A 195 17.00 -3.07 -8.65
N PRO A 196 17.64 -3.52 -9.74
CA PRO A 196 18.51 -2.69 -10.56
C PRO A 196 17.76 -1.48 -11.14
N VAL A 197 18.46 -0.35 -11.35
CA VAL A 197 17.83 0.89 -11.82
C VAL A 197 17.18 0.72 -13.20
N GLU A 198 17.80 -0.12 -14.04
CA GLU A 198 17.42 -0.40 -15.42
C GLU A 198 16.07 -1.12 -15.52
N VAL A 199 15.64 -1.79 -14.45
CA VAL A 199 14.40 -2.57 -14.39
C VAL A 199 13.24 -1.73 -13.82
N ILE A 200 13.51 -0.53 -13.31
CA ILE A 200 12.47 0.32 -12.75
C ILE A 200 11.60 0.88 -13.88
N PRO A 201 10.29 0.59 -13.90
CA PRO A 201 9.42 1.11 -14.93
C PRO A 201 9.14 2.61 -14.70
N LYS A 202 8.91 3.33 -15.79
CA LYS A 202 8.29 4.66 -15.71
C LYS A 202 6.83 4.47 -15.28
N ILE A 203 6.36 5.29 -14.33
CA ILE A 203 4.94 5.31 -13.97
C ILE A 203 4.10 5.72 -15.18
N LEU A 204 2.94 5.09 -15.34
CA LEU A 204 2.05 5.29 -16.49
C LEU A 204 0.86 6.20 -16.17
N GLY A 205 0.51 6.31 -14.89
CA GLY A 205 -0.56 7.17 -14.40
C GLY A 205 -0.08 8.20 -13.38
N PRO A 206 -0.88 9.26 -13.14
CA PRO A 206 -0.48 10.34 -12.24
C PRO A 206 -0.54 9.90 -10.77
N THR A 207 0.31 10.53 -9.96
CA THR A 207 0.35 10.33 -8.50
C THR A 207 -0.41 11.43 -7.77
N THR A 208 -0.96 11.12 -6.59
CA THR A 208 -1.86 12.03 -5.85
C THR A 208 -1.24 13.39 -5.48
N HIS A 209 0.08 13.50 -5.44
CA HIS A 209 0.82 14.75 -5.13
C HIS A 209 1.97 15.04 -6.10
N GLY A 210 2.01 14.41 -7.29
CA GLY A 210 3.12 14.59 -8.23
C GLY A 210 4.47 14.09 -7.69
N LEU A 211 4.45 13.14 -6.75
CA LEU A 211 5.65 12.55 -6.19
C LEU A 211 6.41 11.74 -7.25
N VAL A 212 7.73 11.91 -7.26
CA VAL A 212 8.69 11.17 -8.08
C VAL A 212 9.82 10.67 -7.16
N GLU A 213 10.19 9.41 -7.31
CA GLU A 213 11.33 8.83 -6.61
C GLU A 213 12.62 9.10 -7.39
N ILE A 214 13.55 9.85 -6.81
CA ILE A 214 14.85 10.21 -7.41
C ILE A 214 16.03 9.40 -6.84
N SER A 215 15.83 8.72 -5.72
CA SER A 215 16.83 7.88 -5.05
C SER A 215 16.14 6.81 -4.20
N ARG A 216 16.86 5.73 -3.88
CA ARG A 216 16.36 4.60 -3.10
C ARG A 216 17.34 4.21 -2.01
N GLY A 217 16.81 3.58 -0.96
CA GLY A 217 17.58 3.16 0.20
C GLY A 217 18.06 4.33 1.06
N CYS A 218 18.66 4.01 2.20
CA CYS A 218 19.23 4.99 3.12
C CYS A 218 20.58 4.49 3.65
N CYS A 219 21.66 5.21 3.36
CA CYS A 219 23.02 4.83 3.76
C CYS A 219 23.30 4.98 5.26
N ARG A 220 22.35 5.51 6.04
CA ARG A 220 22.53 5.77 7.47
C ARG A 220 22.68 4.49 8.30
N GLY A 221 22.08 3.37 7.86
CA GLY A 221 22.21 2.07 8.52
C GLY A 221 21.67 2.03 9.95
N CYS A 222 20.66 2.84 10.29
CA CYS A 222 20.10 2.88 11.65
C CYS A 222 19.52 1.51 12.04
N ALA A 223 19.91 0.99 13.21
CA ALA A 223 19.46 -0.31 13.72
C ALA A 223 17.93 -0.45 13.85
N PHE A 224 17.24 0.68 14.05
CA PHE A 224 15.79 0.75 14.25
C PHE A 224 14.99 1.01 12.95
N CYS A 225 15.64 1.30 11.83
CA CYS A 225 14.98 1.82 10.62
C CYS A 225 14.92 0.76 9.51
N THR A 226 13.73 0.48 8.98
CA THR A 226 13.55 -0.45 7.85
C THR A 226 14.19 0.06 6.54
N PRO A 227 14.09 1.36 6.16
CA PRO A 227 14.87 1.93 5.04
C PRO A 227 16.38 1.68 5.06
N GLY A 228 16.99 1.56 6.26
CA GLY A 228 18.43 1.31 6.40
C GLY A 228 18.86 -0.12 6.06
N ARG A 229 17.90 -1.05 5.89
CA ARG A 229 18.17 -2.42 5.45
C ARG A 229 18.31 -2.55 3.93
N TYR A 230 17.88 -1.53 3.15
CA TYR A 230 18.10 -1.48 1.71
C TYR A 230 19.49 -0.95 1.43
N LYS A 231 20.31 -1.73 0.70
CA LYS A 231 21.66 -1.31 0.33
C LYS A 231 21.55 -0.15 -0.67
N PRO A 232 22.09 1.05 -0.36
CA PRO A 232 21.92 2.22 -1.25
C PRO A 232 22.66 2.07 -2.58
N PHE A 233 23.64 1.17 -2.63
CA PHE A 233 24.46 0.86 -3.80
C PHE A 233 24.86 -0.63 -3.73
N GLY A 234 25.11 -1.25 -4.88
CA GLY A 234 25.68 -2.61 -4.98
C GLY A 234 26.98 -2.76 -4.16
N PRO A 235 27.57 -3.98 -4.09
CA PRO A 235 28.68 -4.25 -3.18
C PRO A 235 29.75 -3.16 -3.29
N VAL A 236 30.05 -2.51 -2.16
CA VAL A 236 31.22 -1.63 -2.06
C VAL A 236 32.39 -2.52 -2.44
N ARG A 237 33.01 -2.25 -3.60
CA ARG A 237 34.28 -2.89 -3.94
C ARG A 237 35.26 -2.50 -2.84
N SER A 238 35.55 -3.44 -1.96
CA SER A 238 36.69 -3.37 -1.05
C SER A 238 37.94 -3.40 -1.90
N GLY A 239 38.47 -2.21 -2.19
CA GLY A 239 39.87 -2.03 -2.56
C GLY A 239 40.75 -2.07 -1.32
#